data_AF-A0A0A0JSG3-F1
#
_entry.id   AF-A0A0A0JSG3-F1
#
_cell.length_a   1.000
_cell.length_b   1.000
_cell.length_c   1.000
_cell.angle_alpha   90.00
_cell.angle_beta   90.00
_cell.angle_gamma   90.00
#
_symmetry.space_group_name_H-M   'P 1'
#
loop_
_entity.id
_entity.type
_entity.pdbx_description
1 polymer ?
#
loop_
_entity_poly.entity_id
_entity_poly.type
_entity_poly.pdbx_seq_one_letter_code
_entity_poly.pdbx_strand_id
1 'polypeptide(L)'
;MSTTEQRSVAGEPSASTTSCPPWCVTHHGVHLGEENWIHTGEPLVMGEGLRAQVVMSVDPGTGITDGPYLLIGAREYSLPEARRLGSALVQAIDAAAGTLPNGATGAEAIPPAHTTGRVGWGSSAR
;
A
#
# COMPACT_ATOMS: atom_id res chain seq x y z
N MET A 1 -35.20 -13.52 62.57
CA MET A 1 -35.36 -13.85 61.14
C MET A 1 -34.67 -12.74 60.37
N SER A 2 -33.40 -12.93 59.99
CA SER A 2 -32.54 -11.88 59.43
C SER A 2 -32.52 -12.02 57.91
N THR A 3 -33.25 -11.12 57.23
CA THR A 3 -33.27 -11.01 55.78
C THR A 3 -31.94 -10.41 55.32
N THR A 4 -31.11 -11.24 54.67
CA THR A 4 -29.92 -10.77 53.94
C THR A 4 -30.38 -10.38 52.55
N GLU A 5 -30.56 -9.08 52.30
CA GLU A 5 -30.75 -8.56 50.94
C GLU A 5 -29.46 -8.75 50.16
N GLN A 6 -29.54 -9.60 49.14
CA GLN A 6 -28.51 -9.79 48.14
C GLN A 6 -28.33 -8.48 47.38
N ARG A 7 -27.19 -7.83 47.65
CA ARG A 7 -26.66 -6.72 46.90
C ARG A 7 -26.35 -7.23 45.48
N SER A 8 -27.22 -6.92 44.53
CA SER A 8 -26.99 -7.15 43.10
C SER A 8 -25.66 -6.53 42.72
N VAL A 9 -24.66 -7.39 42.48
CA VAL A 9 -23.42 -7.00 41.81
C VAL A 9 -23.84 -6.51 40.43
N ALA A 10 -23.48 -5.25 40.16
CA ALA A 10 -23.66 -4.63 38.86
C ALA A 10 -23.22 -5.61 37.78
N GLY A 11 -24.11 -5.90 36.83
CA GLY A 11 -23.72 -6.59 35.62
C GLY A 11 -22.61 -5.77 34.98
N GLU A 12 -21.41 -6.35 34.95
CA GLU A 12 -20.34 -5.84 34.11
C GLU A 12 -20.92 -5.69 32.71
N PRO A 13 -20.73 -4.54 32.03
CA PRO A 13 -21.13 -4.42 30.64
C PRO A 13 -20.37 -5.50 29.89
N SER A 14 -21.07 -6.54 29.46
CA SER A 14 -20.56 -7.56 28.56
C SER A 14 -19.90 -6.82 27.42
N ALA A 15 -18.56 -6.90 27.37
CA ALA A 15 -17.75 -6.27 26.35
C ALA A 15 -18.38 -6.60 25.00
N SER A 16 -18.91 -5.58 24.33
CA SER A 16 -19.47 -5.70 23.01
C SER A 16 -18.40 -6.35 22.13
N THR A 17 -18.67 -7.56 21.65
CA THR A 17 -17.86 -8.22 20.63
C THR A 17 -17.89 -7.36 19.38
N THR A 18 -17.00 -6.38 19.32
CA THR A 18 -16.75 -5.57 18.12
C THR A 18 -16.21 -6.53 17.08
N SER A 19 -17.05 -6.90 16.11
CA SER A 19 -16.62 -7.73 14.99
C SER A 19 -15.45 -7.04 14.29
N CYS A 20 -14.44 -7.83 13.92
CA CYS A 20 -13.29 -7.31 13.19
C CYS A 20 -13.75 -6.60 11.90
N PRO A 21 -13.19 -5.43 11.58
CA PRO A 21 -13.43 -4.80 10.29
C PRO A 21 -13.00 -5.73 9.14
N PRO A 22 -13.66 -5.68 7.97
CA PRO A 22 -13.40 -6.60 6.86
C PRO A 22 -11.99 -6.46 6.25
N TRP A 23 -11.30 -5.37 6.54
CA TRP A 23 -9.91 -5.13 6.12
C TRP A 23 -8.89 -5.63 7.14
N CYS A 24 -9.30 -6.02 8.35
CA CYS A 24 -8.40 -6.48 9.38
C CYS A 24 -7.86 -7.87 9.03
N VAL A 25 -6.54 -8.01 9.03
CA VAL A 25 -5.85 -9.30 8.82
C VAL A 25 -5.23 -9.84 10.12
N THR A 26 -5.34 -9.09 11.22
CA THR A 26 -4.91 -9.56 12.54
C THR A 26 -5.80 -10.72 12.99
N HIS A 27 -5.20 -11.79 13.49
CA HIS A 27 -5.94 -12.92 14.04
C HIS A 27 -6.40 -12.56 15.46
N HIS A 28 -7.71 -12.41 15.65
CA HIS A 28 -8.33 -12.07 16.93
C HIS A 28 -9.02 -13.29 17.54
N GLY A 29 -9.07 -13.36 18.88
CA GLY A 29 -9.94 -14.30 19.59
C GLY A 29 -9.28 -15.58 20.10
N VAL A 30 -7.94 -15.63 20.18
CA VAL A 30 -7.22 -16.75 20.81
C VAL A 30 -6.97 -16.44 22.29
N HIS A 31 -6.74 -15.18 22.62
CA HIS A 31 -6.43 -14.75 23.99
C HIS A 31 -7.44 -13.69 24.48
N LEU A 32 -8.53 -14.18 25.09
CA LEU A 32 -9.50 -13.47 25.96
C LEU A 32 -9.43 -11.93 25.99
N GLY A 33 -9.70 -11.27 24.88
CA GLY A 33 -9.97 -9.83 24.84
C GLY A 33 -8.79 -8.92 24.51
N GLU A 34 -7.55 -9.21 24.92
CA GLU A 34 -6.42 -8.27 24.74
C GLU A 34 -6.12 -7.97 23.25
N GLU A 35 -6.34 -8.96 22.40
CA GLU A 35 -6.10 -8.88 20.96
C GLU A 35 -7.18 -8.09 20.22
N ASN A 36 -8.35 -7.89 20.82
CA ASN A 36 -9.53 -7.36 20.12
C ASN A 36 -9.53 -5.83 19.98
N TRP A 37 -8.49 -5.16 20.50
CA TRP A 37 -8.45 -3.70 20.61
C TRP A 37 -7.61 -3.03 19.54
N ILE A 38 -6.80 -3.78 18.78
CA ILE A 38 -5.94 -3.24 17.71
C ILE A 38 -6.20 -4.01 16.42
N HIS A 39 -6.70 -3.34 15.40
CA HIS A 39 -6.96 -3.92 14.10
C HIS A 39 -5.94 -3.40 13.09
N THR A 40 -5.25 -4.30 12.39
CA THR A 40 -4.32 -3.93 11.31
C THR A 40 -4.70 -4.60 10.00
N GLY A 41 -4.62 -3.86 8.90
CA GLY A 41 -4.74 -4.42 7.54
C GLY A 41 -3.44 -5.06 7.04
N GLU A 42 -3.46 -5.61 5.83
CA GLU A 42 -2.27 -6.19 5.21
C GLU A 42 -1.17 -5.11 5.04
N PRO A 43 0.09 -5.35 5.47
CA PRO A 43 1.17 -4.41 5.28
C PRO A 43 1.57 -4.29 3.80
N LEU A 44 1.60 -3.06 3.29
CA LEU A 44 2.24 -2.72 2.03
C LEU A 44 3.71 -2.35 2.29
N VAL A 45 4.63 -3.21 1.84
CA VAL A 45 6.08 -2.95 1.93
C VAL A 45 6.51 -2.03 0.80
N MET A 46 7.11 -0.90 1.16
CA MET A 46 7.72 0.07 0.26
C MET A 46 9.25 -0.07 0.27
N GLY A 47 9.93 0.69 -0.59
CA GLY A 47 11.40 0.71 -0.66
C GLY A 47 12.06 0.95 0.70
N GLU A 48 13.25 0.41 0.89
CA GLU A 48 14.06 0.58 2.11
C GLU A 48 13.37 0.04 3.39
N GLY A 49 12.46 -0.93 3.26
CA GLY A 49 11.79 -1.57 4.40
C GLY A 49 10.72 -0.70 5.06
N LEU A 50 10.41 0.46 4.48
CA LEU A 50 9.30 1.30 4.93
C LEU A 50 7.98 0.55 4.75
N ARG A 51 7.10 0.59 5.75
CA ARG A 51 5.79 -0.09 5.71
C ARG A 51 4.66 0.92 5.73
N ALA A 52 3.66 0.67 4.91
CA ALA A 52 2.36 1.31 4.97
C ALA A 52 1.31 0.31 5.44
N GLN A 53 0.52 0.63 6.46
CA GLN A 53 -0.50 -0.28 6.98
C GLN A 53 -1.70 0.50 7.50
N VAL A 54 -2.91 0.03 7.19
CA VAL A 54 -4.13 0.59 7.79
C VAL A 54 -4.23 0.05 9.21
N VAL A 55 -4.45 0.93 10.18
CA VAL A 55 -4.62 0.54 11.58
C VAL A 55 -5.81 1.26 12.20
N MET A 56 -6.37 0.67 13.24
CA MET A 56 -7.43 1.21 14.07
C MET A 56 -7.29 0.64 15.47
N SER A 57 -7.59 1.42 16.50
CA SER A 57 -7.69 0.93 17.87
C SER A 57 -9.08 1.15 18.43
N VAL A 58 -9.48 0.33 19.39
CA VAL A 58 -10.72 0.45 20.15
C VAL A 58 -10.35 0.47 21.62
N ASP A 59 -10.70 1.54 22.33
CA ASP A 59 -10.44 1.62 23.76
C ASP A 59 -11.28 0.55 24.52
N PRO A 60 -10.65 -0.30 25.35
CA PRO A 60 -11.32 -1.42 25.99
C PRO A 60 -12.34 -0.99 27.06
N GLY A 61 -12.16 0.17 27.68
CA GLY A 61 -13.03 0.64 28.77
C GLY A 61 -14.25 1.42 28.29
N THR A 62 -14.13 2.10 27.14
CA THR A 62 -15.12 3.03 26.60
C THR A 62 -15.69 2.60 25.26
N GLY A 63 -15.02 1.69 24.54
CA GLY A 63 -15.37 1.30 23.18
C GLY A 63 -15.08 2.38 22.14
N ILE A 64 -14.44 3.49 22.51
CA ILE A 64 -14.13 4.58 21.58
C ILE A 64 -13.11 4.08 20.56
N THR A 65 -13.44 4.23 19.28
CA THR A 65 -12.56 3.90 18.17
C THR A 65 -11.67 5.08 17.82
N ASP A 66 -10.38 4.80 17.61
CA ASP A 66 -9.42 5.71 16.99
C ASP A 66 -8.96 5.14 15.63
N GLY A 67 -9.09 5.94 14.57
CA GLY A 67 -8.95 5.52 13.18
C GLY A 67 -10.25 5.02 12.51
N PRO A 68 -10.15 4.31 11.36
CA PRO A 68 -8.92 3.85 10.73
C PRO A 68 -8.06 4.97 10.13
N TYR A 69 -6.75 4.82 10.21
CA TYR A 69 -5.76 5.67 9.54
C TYR A 69 -4.70 4.80 8.85
N LEU A 70 -4.00 5.37 7.88
CA LEU A 70 -2.83 4.74 7.25
C LEU A 70 -1.58 5.18 8.02
N LEU A 71 -0.87 4.24 8.62
CA LEU A 71 0.50 4.46 9.11
C LEU A 71 1.48 4.26 7.97
N ILE A 72 2.35 5.25 7.72
CA ILE A 72 3.54 5.13 6.86
C ILE A 72 4.76 5.40 7.71
N GLY A 73 5.54 4.37 8.01
CA GLY A 73 6.59 4.47 9.03
C GLY A 73 5.98 4.85 10.39
N ALA A 74 6.36 6.00 10.94
CA ALA A 74 5.84 6.52 12.21
C ALA A 74 4.82 7.67 12.03
N ARG A 75 4.33 7.91 10.80
CA ARG A 75 3.40 9.01 10.51
C ARG A 75 2.00 8.47 10.23
N GLU A 76 1.02 9.09 10.87
CA GLU A 76 -0.39 8.82 10.66
C GLU A 76 -0.96 9.70 9.56
N TYR A 77 -1.78 9.10 8.71
CA TYR A 77 -2.54 9.77 7.67
C TYR A 77 -4.00 9.35 7.80
N SER A 78 -4.92 10.32 7.90
CA SER A 78 -6.34 10.02 7.74
C SER A 78 -6.58 9.39 6.35
N LEU A 79 -7.64 8.59 6.19
CA LEU A 79 -7.94 7.97 4.90
C LEU A 79 -8.05 8.98 3.73
N PRO A 80 -8.66 10.18 3.89
CA PRO A 80 -8.66 11.19 2.85
C PRO A 80 -7.26 11.73 2.52
N GLU A 81 -6.38 11.91 3.51
CA GLU A 81 -4.99 12.35 3.29
C GLU A 81 -4.18 11.29 2.57
N ALA A 82 -4.29 10.02 3.00
CA ALA A 82 -3.66 8.88 2.35
C ALA A 82 -4.09 8.75 0.88
N ARG A 83 -5.38 8.95 0.60
CA ARG A 83 -5.91 8.94 -0.78
C ARG A 83 -5.31 10.07 -1.62
N ARG A 84 -5.26 11.29 -1.07
CA ARG A 84 -4.63 12.44 -1.75
C ARG A 84 -3.14 12.20 -2.01
N LEU A 85 -2.42 11.63 -1.04
CA LEU A 85 -1.01 11.27 -1.18
C LEU A 85 -0.81 10.26 -2.32
N GLY A 86 -1.60 9.18 -2.34
CA GLY A 86 -1.54 8.18 -3.41
C GLY A 86 -1.81 8.78 -4.79
N SER A 87 -2.84 9.63 -4.93
CA SER A 87 -3.13 10.32 -6.18
C SER A 87 -2.02 11.29 -6.61
N ALA A 88 -1.39 11.98 -5.67
CA ALA A 88 -0.28 12.89 -5.96
C ALA A 88 0.97 12.14 -6.44
N LEU A 89 1.27 10.97 -5.86
CA LEU A 89 2.37 10.11 -6.29
C LEU A 89 2.18 9.61 -7.73
N VAL A 90 0.97 9.13 -8.07
CA VAL A 90 0.64 8.70 -9.44
C VAL A 90 0.80 9.85 -10.42
N GLN A 91 0.25 11.03 -10.11
CA GLN A 91 0.38 12.22 -10.96
C GLN A 91 1.85 12.63 -11.18
N ALA A 92 2.70 12.54 -10.16
CA ALA A 92 4.12 12.85 -10.29
C ALA A 92 4.84 11.87 -11.24
N ILE A 93 4.51 10.59 -11.17
CA ILE A 93 5.05 9.55 -12.06
C ILE A 93 4.60 9.79 -13.51
N ASP A 94 3.30 10.05 -13.72
CA ASP A 94 2.74 10.30 -15.05
C ASP A 94 3.38 11.54 -15.70
N ALA A 95 3.57 12.61 -14.93
CA ALA A 95 4.24 13.83 -15.39
C ALA A 95 5.70 13.55 -15.81
N ALA A 96 6.43 12.73 -15.05
CA ALA A 96 7.80 12.35 -15.39
C ALA A 96 7.85 11.44 -16.64
N ALA A 97 6.94 10.48 -16.76
CA ALA A 97 6.87 9.57 -17.91
C ALA A 97 6.56 10.32 -19.21
N GLY A 98 5.66 11.32 -19.16
CA GLY A 98 5.39 12.22 -20.28
C GLY A 98 6.55 13.16 -20.65
N THR A 99 7.58 13.24 -19.80
CA THR A 99 8.77 14.08 -19.99
C THR A 99 9.96 13.30 -20.55
N LEU A 100 9.85 11.97 -20.75
CA LEU A 100 10.90 11.22 -21.43
C LEU A 100 11.15 11.83 -22.82
N PRO A 101 12.39 12.21 -23.18
CA PRO A 101 12.66 12.79 -24.47
C PRO A 101 12.36 11.76 -25.57
N ASN A 102 11.29 12.01 -26.32
CA ASN A 102 11.09 11.47 -27.66
C ASN A 102 12.26 11.96 -28.54
N GLY A 103 13.42 11.32 -28.45
CA GLY A 103 14.62 11.82 -29.13
C GLY A 103 15.85 10.91 -29.11
N ALA A 104 15.75 9.69 -28.57
CA ALA A 104 16.82 8.70 -28.69
C ALA A 104 16.41 7.51 -29.59
N THR A 105 15.69 7.76 -30.67
CA THR A 105 15.94 7.02 -31.91
C THR A 105 16.87 7.88 -32.74
N GLY A 106 18.16 7.76 -32.45
CA GLY A 106 19.20 8.12 -33.39
C GLY A 106 18.97 7.32 -34.66
N ALA A 107 18.28 7.93 -35.61
CA ALA A 107 18.52 7.70 -37.01
C ALA A 107 19.97 8.13 -37.28
N GLU A 108 20.93 7.26 -36.93
CA GLU A 108 22.17 7.25 -37.67
C GLU A 108 21.81 6.68 -39.04
N ALA A 109 21.37 7.57 -39.92
CA ALA A 109 21.31 7.31 -41.34
C ALA A 109 22.71 6.89 -41.76
N ILE A 110 22.90 5.60 -41.96
CA ILE A 110 24.06 5.04 -42.64
C ILE A 110 24.16 5.82 -43.97
N PRO A 111 25.20 6.64 -44.21
CA PRO A 111 25.35 7.29 -45.49
C PRO A 111 25.49 6.21 -46.56
N PRO A 112 24.89 6.35 -47.76
CA PRO A 112 25.08 5.37 -48.81
C PRO A 112 26.57 5.24 -49.11
N ALA A 113 27.07 4.01 -49.05
CA ALA A 113 28.44 3.67 -49.39
C ALA A 113 28.71 4.05 -50.86
N HIS A 114 29.30 5.21 -51.08
CA HIS A 114 30.02 5.49 -52.30
C HIS A 114 31.38 4.81 -52.20
N THR A 115 31.49 3.57 -52.69
CA THR A 115 32.79 2.97 -53.00
C THR A 115 32.63 2.05 -54.22
N THR A 116 32.97 2.65 -55.35
CA THR A 116 33.63 2.07 -56.55
C THR A 116 33.08 0.77 -57.11
N GLY A 117 32.49 0.89 -58.30
CA GLY A 117 32.12 -0.22 -59.16
C GLY A 117 33.29 -1.17 -59.43
N ARG A 118 33.06 -2.45 -59.18
CA ARG A 118 33.80 -3.55 -59.79
C ARG A 118 33.05 -3.94 -61.07
N VAL A 119 33.48 -3.40 -62.21
CA VAL A 119 33.13 -3.94 -63.52
C VAL A 119 33.79 -5.31 -63.68
N GLY A 120 32.98 -6.36 -63.77
CA GLY A 120 33.43 -7.68 -64.19
C GLY A 120 33.46 -7.77 -65.71
N TRP A 121 34.58 -8.17 -66.28
CA TRP A 121 34.70 -8.54 -67.70
C TRP A 121 35.40 -9.89 -67.82
N GLY A 122 34.62 -10.90 -68.24
CA GLY A 122 34.95 -11.74 -69.39
C GLY A 122 35.98 -12.85 -69.24
N SER A 123 35.50 -14.08 -69.07
CA SER A 123 36.14 -15.27 -69.61
C SER A 123 36.11 -15.26 -71.16
N SER A 124 37.25 -15.54 -71.81
CA SER A 124 37.29 -16.23 -73.10
C SER A 124 38.68 -16.79 -73.42
N ALA A 125 38.68 -18.11 -73.63
CA ALA A 125 39.52 -18.97 -74.47
C ALA A 125 40.86 -18.45 -75.03
N ARG A 126 41.91 -19.26 -74.84
CA ARG A 126 42.65 -19.92 -75.92
C ARG A 126 43.08 -21.31 -75.47
#